data_AF-E6J2Z1-F1
#
_entry.id   AF-E6J2Z1-F1
#
_cell.length_a   1.000
_cell.length_b   1.000
_cell.length_c   1.000
_cell.angle_alpha   90.00
_cell.angle_beta   90.00
_cell.angle_gamma   90.00
#
_symmetry.space_group_name_H-M   'P 1'
#
loop_
_entity.id
_entity.type
_entity.pdbx_description
1 polymer ?
#
loop_
_entity_poly.entity_id
_entity_poly.type
_entity_poly.pdbx_seq_one_letter_code
_entity_poly.pdbx_strand_id
1 'polypeptide(L)' 'IDNTYWVGQDGKMARNAWVDNGKYYVGADGKWIPNHLKRS' A
#
# COMPACT_ATOMS: atom_id res chain seq x y z
N ILE A 1 -5.17 -15.10 11.45
CA ILE A 1 -4.22 -14.77 10.37
C ILE A 1 -3.78 -13.34 10.65
N ASP A 2 -2.68 -13.19 11.38
CA ASP A 2 -2.16 -11.90 11.86
C ASP A 2 -0.86 -11.55 11.14
N ASN A 3 -0.94 -11.34 9.83
CA ASN A 3 0.05 -10.53 9.10
C ASN A 3 -0.47 -10.24 7.70
N THR A 4 -1.17 -9.12 7.58
CA THR A 4 -1.77 -8.63 6.34
C THR A 4 -0.69 -7.96 5.49
N TYR A 5 0.11 -8.75 4.78
CA TYR A 5 0.97 -8.25 3.73
C TYR A 5 0.11 -7.98 2.49
N TRP A 6 0.11 -6.75 1.97
CA TRP A 6 -0.66 -6.40 0.78
C TRP A 6 0.08 -6.84 -0.48
N VAL A 7 -0.55 -7.75 -1.23
CA VAL A 7 -0.03 -8.26 -2.50
C VAL A 7 -0.85 -7.64 -3.63
N GLY A 8 -0.19 -7.11 -4.65
CA GLY A 8 -0.82 -6.60 -5.87
C GLY A 8 -1.47 -7.72 -6.69
N GLN A 9 -2.28 -7.33 -7.68
CA GLN A 9 -3.07 -8.27 -8.50
C GLN A 9 -2.20 -9.26 -9.31
N ASP A 10 -0.94 -8.90 -9.56
CA ASP A 10 0.06 -9.73 -10.23
C ASP A 10 0.86 -10.63 -9.27
N GLY A 11 0.45 -10.71 -8.00
CA GLY A 11 1.16 -11.47 -6.96
C GLY A 11 2.45 -10.79 -6.48
N LYS A 12 2.76 -9.57 -6.93
CA LYS A 12 3.95 -8.83 -6.50
C LYS A 12 3.60 -7.84 -5.40
N MET A 13 4.59 -7.52 -4.57
CA MET A 13 4.43 -6.50 -3.54
C MET A 13 4.17 -5.13 -4.18
N ALA A 14 3.07 -4.49 -3.77
CA ALA A 14 2.79 -3.11 -4.17
C ALA A 14 3.82 -2.16 -3.53
N ARG A 15 4.34 -1.21 -4.30
CA ARG A 15 5.31 -0.21 -3.85
C ARG A 15 4.98 1.14 -4.48
N ASN A 16 5.07 2.22 -3.71
CA ASN A 16 4.77 3.59 -4.15
C ASN A 16 3.40 3.70 -4.86
N ALA A 17 2.40 3.01 -4.32
CA ALA A 17 1.11 2.83 -4.97
C ALA A 17 -0.05 2.94 -3.98
N TRP A 18 -1.24 3.26 -4.52
CA TRP A 18 -2.48 3.16 -3.79
C TRP A 18 -3.05 1.74 -3.89
N VAL A 19 -3.42 1.16 -2.76
CA VAL A 19 -4.00 -0.18 -2.63
C VAL A 19 -5.38 -0.11 -1.99
N ASP A 20 -6.09 -1.25 -1.97
CA ASP A 20 -7.46 -1.37 -1.46
C ASP A 20 -8.40 -0.29 -2.04
N ASN A 21 -8.40 -0.17 -3.37
CA ASN A 21 -9.21 0.80 -4.10
C ASN A 21 -8.98 2.26 -3.68
N GLY A 22 -7.74 2.63 -3.37
CA GLY A 22 -7.40 4.02 -3.04
C GLY A 22 -7.47 4.37 -1.55
N LYS A 23 -7.71 3.41 -0.66
CA LYS A 23 -7.78 3.67 0.78
C LYS A 23 -6.40 3.83 1.44
N TYR A 24 -5.39 3.10 0.95
CA TYR A 24 -4.09 3.04 1.58
C TYR A 24 -2.98 3.31 0.58
N TYR A 25 -2.01 4.14 0.95
CA TYR A 25 -0.78 4.32 0.19
C TYR A 25 0.35 3.50 0.81
N VAL A 26 1.08 2.76 -0.01
CA VAL A 26 2.25 1.99 0.42
C VAL A 26 3.54 2.62 -0.10
N GLY A 27 4.58 2.62 0.75
CA GLY A 27 5.90 3.17 0.43
C GLY A 27 6.73 2.27 -0.49
N ALA A 28 7.99 2.65 -0.70
CA ALA A 28 8.93 1.89 -1.53
C ALA A 28 9.25 0.48 -0.97
N ASP A 29 9.08 0.30 0.34
CA ASP A 29 9.22 -0.98 1.04
C ASP A 29 7.91 -1.79 1.09
N GLY A 30 6.83 -1.28 0.50
CA GLY A 30 5.51 -1.89 0.49
C GLY A 30 4.75 -1.80 1.81
N LYS A 31 5.28 -1.06 2.80
CA LYS A 31 4.55 -0.81 4.04
C LYS A 31 3.55 0.30 3.85
N TRP A 32 2.38 0.14 4.46
CA TRP A 32 1.38 1.20 4.54
C TRP A 32 1.94 2.42 5.29
N ILE A 33 1.72 3.60 4.73
CA ILE A 33 2.08 4.88 5.34
C ILE A 33 0.80 5.54 5.89
N PRO A 34 0.57 5.51 7.22
CA PRO A 34 -0.52 6.27 7.84
C PRO A 34 -0.35 7.77 7.59
N ASN A 35 -1.44 8.50 7.38
CA ASN A 35 -1.45 9.93 7.10
C ASN A 35 -0.60 10.36 5.89
N HIS A 36 -0.53 9.52 4.84
CA HIS A 36 -0.04 9.97 3.54
C HIS A 36 -1.03 10.97 2.93
N LEU A 37 -0.95 12.21 3.37
CA LEU A 37 -1.65 13.35 2.81
C LEU A 37 -1.21 13.48 1.35
N LYS A 38 -2.13 13.34 0.40
CA LYS A 38 -1.94 13.97 -0.92
C LYS A 38 -1.76 15.46 -0.61
N ARG A 39 -0.51 15.94 -0.56
CA ARG A 39 -0.25 17.36 -0.66
C ARG A 39 -0.89 17.81 -1.96
N SER A 40 -1.93 18.63 -1.84
CA SER A 40 -2.63 19.28 -2.95
C SER A 40 -1.68 20.19 -3.71
#